data_AF-A0A8T7JLQ4-F1
#
_entry.id   AF-A0A8T7JLQ4-F1
#
_cell.length_a   1.000
_cell.length_b   1.000
_cell.length_c   1.000
_cell.angle_alpha   90.00
_cell.angle_beta   90.00
_cell.angle_gamma   90.00
#
_symmetry.space_group_name_H-M   'P 1'
#
loop_
_entity.id
_entity.type
_entity.pdbx_description
1 polymer ?
#
loop_
_entity_poly.entity_id
_entity_poly.type
_entity_poly.pdbx_seq_one_letter_code
_entity_poly.pdbx_strand_id
1 'polypeptide(L)' 'MKCEICQQSVYGKDGITVIGIGAAHIQCFEREKAMYRVFAGILISELDDHAFNDLYEKVITEKNARSLDSTQREVELF' A
#
# COMPACT_ATOMS: atom_id res chain seq x y z
N MET A 1 13.07 15.38 19.63
CA MET A 1 13.06 14.43 18.50
C MET A 1 12.49 15.16 17.30
N LYS A 2 13.09 15.02 16.11
CA LYS A 2 12.55 15.59 14.86
C LYS A 2 11.92 14.49 14.03
N CYS A 3 10.92 14.86 13.23
CA CYS A 3 10.26 13.97 12.30
C CYS A 3 11.18 13.78 11.11
N GLU A 4 11.56 12.56 10.79
CA GLU A 4 12.48 12.30 9.66
C GLU A 4 11.86 12.67 8.31
N ILE A 5 10.52 12.76 8.24
CA ILE A 5 9.75 13.03 7.03
C ILE A 5 9.60 14.54 6.75
N CYS A 6 9.16 15.31 7.76
CA CYS A 6 8.89 16.75 7.60
C CYS A 6 9.92 17.65 8.28
N GLN A 7 10.91 17.08 8.97
CA GLN A 7 11.98 17.76 9.71
C GLN A 7 11.51 18.71 10.83
N GLN A 8 10.21 18.73 11.12
CA GLN A 8 9.62 19.44 12.26
C GLN A 8 9.73 18.61 13.53
N SER A 9 9.74 19.27 14.68
CA SER A 9 9.79 18.59 15.96
C SER A 9 8.56 17.71 16.21
N VAL A 10 8.81 16.53 16.75
CA VAL A 10 7.78 15.58 17.17
C VAL A 10 7.51 15.80 18.66
N TYR A 11 6.25 16.07 19.01
CA TYR A 11 5.83 16.36 20.38
C TYR A 11 4.64 15.48 20.79
N GLY A 12 4.62 15.06 22.05
CA GLY A 12 3.44 14.42 22.65
C GLY A 12 3.06 13.08 22.02
N LYS A 13 1.74 12.83 21.94
CA LYS A 13 1.15 11.55 21.49
C LYS A 13 1.16 11.34 19.97
N ASP A 14 1.49 12.38 19.21
CA ASP A 14 1.46 12.34 17.74
C ASP A 14 2.75 11.77 17.14
N GLY A 15 3.72 11.43 17.99
CA GLY A 15 5.00 10.86 17.62
C GLY A 15 5.04 9.34 17.69
N ILE A 16 5.62 8.73 16.67
CA ILE A 16 5.94 7.30 16.61
C ILE A 16 7.41 7.12 16.25
N THR A 17 7.95 5.95 16.62
CA THR A 17 9.26 5.50 16.16
C THR A 17 9.06 4.38 15.16
N VAL A 18 9.54 4.59 13.94
CA VAL A 18 9.44 3.62 12.85
C VAL A 18 10.79 2.93 12.69
N ILE A 19 10.79 1.60 12.72
CA ILE A 19 11.99 0.78 12.54
C ILE A 19 12.58 1.07 11.16
N GLY A 20 13.87 1.41 11.12
CA GLY A 20 14.60 1.71 9.88
C GLY A 20 14.52 3.16 9.39
N ILE A 21 13.63 3.99 9.96
CA ILE A 21 13.52 5.42 9.61
C ILE A 21 13.94 6.29 10.80
N GLY A 22 13.31 6.11 11.96
CA GLY A 22 13.52 6.96 13.13
C GLY A 22 12.21 7.54 13.66
N ALA A 23 12.26 8.73 14.23
CA ALA A 23 11.08 9.38 14.79
C ALA A 23 10.25 10.07 13.70
N ALA A 24 8.94 9.87 13.71
CA ALA A 24 8.03 10.48 12.74
C ALA A 24 6.71 10.88 13.41
N HIS A 25 5.98 11.84 12.82
CA HIS A 25 4.56 12.02 13.16
C HIS A 25 3.74 10.90 12.56
N ILE A 26 2.71 10.43 13.26
CA ILE A 26 1.77 9.40 12.77
C ILE A 26 1.21 9.79 11.39
N GLN A 27 0.72 11.02 11.27
CA GLN A 27 0.16 11.52 10.02
C GLN A 27 1.18 11.62 8.89
N CYS A 28 2.43 11.98 9.20
CA CYS A 28 3.50 12.02 8.20
C CYS A 28 3.81 10.61 7.70
N PHE A 29 3.89 9.64 8.61
CA PHE A 29 4.16 8.25 8.25
C PHE A 29 3.01 7.61 7.48
N GLU A 30 1.75 7.84 7.87
CA GLU A 30 0.59 7.35 7.13
C GLU A 30 0.50 7.96 5.73
N ARG A 31 0.79 9.26 5.60
CA ARG A 31 0.83 9.94 4.30
C ARG A 31 1.95 9.41 3.43
N GLU A 32 3.14 9.21 4.00
CA GLU A 32 4.27 8.65 3.28
C GLU A 32 3.98 7.21 2.84
N LYS A 33 3.38 6.39 3.70
CA LYS A 33 2.91 5.03 3.38
C LYS A 33 1.76 5.00 2.36
N ALA A 34 1.04 6.11 2.17
CA ALA A 34 0.06 6.26 1.10
C ALA A 34 0.69 6.78 -0.20
N MET A 35 1.73 7.62 -0.11
CA MET A 35 2.47 8.17 -1.24
C MET A 35 3.37 7.12 -1.90
N TYR A 36 4.21 6.47 -1.10
CA TYR A 36 4.78 5.20 -1.46
C TYR A 36 3.62 4.24 -1.46
N ARG A 37 3.09 3.89 -2.63
CA ARG A 37 2.02 2.91 -2.79
C ARG A 37 2.53 1.54 -2.31
N VAL A 38 2.69 1.39 -1.00
CA VAL A 38 3.27 0.21 -0.37
C VAL A 38 2.13 -0.75 -0.12
N PHE A 39 2.06 -1.80 -0.94
CA PHE A 39 1.11 -2.88 -0.74
C PHE A 39 1.87 -4.13 -0.28
N ALA A 40 1.58 -4.59 0.95
CA ALA A 40 2.17 -5.82 1.51
C ALA A 40 3.71 -5.89 1.44
N GLY A 41 4.41 -4.76 1.62
CA GLY A 41 5.88 -4.69 1.57
C GLY A 41 6.45 -4.45 0.16
N ILE A 42 5.60 -4.36 -0.86
CA ILE A 42 6.01 -3.98 -2.22
C ILE A 42 5.85 -2.47 -2.37
N LEU A 43 6.96 -1.77 -2.60
CA LEU A 43 7.00 -0.36 -2.99
C LEU A 43 6.59 -0.25 -4.46
N ILE A 44 5.30 -0.07 -4.75
CA ILE A 44 4.81 -0.02 -6.14
C ILE A 44 5.46 1.13 -6.93
N SER A 45 5.87 2.20 -6.24
CA SER A 45 6.58 3.34 -6.84
C SER A 45 8.02 3.04 -7.27
N GLU A 46 8.61 1.95 -6.80
CA GLU A 46 9.99 1.54 -7.13
C GLU A 46 10.03 0.39 -8.16
N LEU A 47 8.86 -0.11 -8.59
CA LEU A 47 8.78 -1.10 -9.65
C LEU A 47 9.18 -0.47 -10.98
N ASP A 48 9.96 -1.20 -11.78
CA ASP A 48 10.15 -0.87 -13.18
C ASP A 48 8.86 -1.12 -13.98
N ASP A 49 8.79 -0.55 -15.19
CA ASP A 49 7.59 -0.63 -16.03
C ASP A 49 7.19 -2.08 -16.38
N HIS A 50 8.16 -3.00 -16.43
CA HIS A 50 7.89 -4.40 -16.73
C HIS A 50 7.25 -5.12 -15.54
N ALA A 51 7.85 -4.98 -14.36
CA ALA A 51 7.34 -5.56 -13.11
C ALA A 51 6.00 -4.95 -12.71
N PHE A 52 5.80 -3.66 -13.00
CA PHE A 52 4.51 -2.99 -12.83
C PHE A 52 3.42 -3.60 -13.72
N ASN A 53 3.71 -3.79 -15.02
CA ASN A 53 2.76 -4.41 -15.96
C ASN A 53 2.46 -5.88 -15.59
N ASP A 54 3.46 -6.65 -15.19
CA ASP A 54 3.25 -8.03 -14.72
C ASP A 54 2.37 -8.09 -13.47
N LEU A 55 2.57 -7.17 -12.52
CA LEU A 55 1.74 -7.07 -11.34
C LEU A 55 0.29 -6.67 -11.72
N TYR A 56 0.13 -5.76 -12.67
CA TYR A 56 -1.17 -5.33 -13.17
C TYR A 56 -1.94 -6.49 -13.84
N GLU A 57 -1.29 -7.26 -14.71
CA GLU A 57 -1.89 -8.44 -15.36
C GLU A 57 -2.33 -9.50 -14.35
N LYS A 58 -1.51 -9.76 -13.32
CA LYS A 58 -1.87 -10.68 -12.22
C LYS A 58 -3.10 -10.20 -11.47
N VAL A 59 -3.17 -8.92 -11.14
CA VAL A 59 -4.31 -8.33 -10.42
C VAL A 59 -5.59 -8.39 -11.27
N ILE A 60 -5.52 -8.10 -12.57
CA ILE A 60 -6.66 -8.22 -13.48
C ILE A 60 -7.13 -9.67 -13.56
N THR A 61 -6.21 -10.61 -13.75
CA THR A 61 -6.52 -12.04 -13.86
C THR A 61 -7.25 -12.53 -12.60
N GLU A 62 -6.74 -12.19 -11.42
CA GLU A 62 -7.34 -12.54 -10.15
C GLU A 62 -8.72 -11.88 -9.96
N LYS A 63 -8.87 -10.60 -10.33
CA LYS A 63 -10.15 -9.90 -10.27
C LYS A 63 -11.19 -10.54 -11.17
N ASN A 64 -10.79 -10.94 -12.37
CA ASN A 64 -11.67 -11.63 -13.33
C ASN A 64 -12.07 -13.02 -12.82
N ALA A 65 -11.12 -13.78 -12.25
CA ALA A 65 -11.41 -15.09 -11.64
C ALA A 65 -12.44 -14.99 -10.52
N ARG A 66 -12.30 -13.99 -9.63
CA ARG A 66 -13.27 -13.74 -8.54
C ARG A 66 -14.62 -13.28 -9.05
N SER A 67 -14.66 -12.48 -10.11
CA SER A 67 -15.91 -12.03 -10.74
C SER A 67 -16.64 -13.16 -11.46
N LEU A 68 -15.92 -14.11 -12.05
CA LEU A 68 -16.49 -15.29 -12.68
C LEU A 68 -17.08 -16.24 -11.64
N ASP A 69 -16.39 -16.48 -10.52
CA ASP A 69 -16.91 -17.30 -9.41
C ASP A 69 -18.17 -16.67 -8.78
N SER A 70 -18.23 -15.33 -8.66
CA SER A 70 -19.47 -14.67 -8.21
C SER A 70 -20.62 -14.79 -9.21
N THR A 71 -20.34 -14.80 -10.51
CA THR A 71 -21.38 -14.87 -11.56
C THR A 71 -21.86 -16.31 -11.80
N GLN A 72 -20.98 -17.31 -11.71
CA GLN A 72 -21.36 -18.73 -11.83
C GLN A 72 -22.21 -19.21 -10.65
N ARG A 73 -22.03 -18.66 -9.44
CA ARG A 73 -22.91 -18.95 -8.30
C ARG A 73 -24.34 -18.42 -8.46
N GLU A 74 -24.58 -17.46 -9.36
CA GLU A 74 -25.92 -16.92 -9.62
C GLU A 74 -26.66 -17.63 -10.78
N VAL A 75 -25.97 -18.42 -11.62
CA VAL A 75 -26.55 -18.97 -12.87
C VAL A 75 -26.86 -20.48 -12.80
N GLU A 76 -26.50 -21.20 -11.74
CA GLU A 76 -26.89 -22.61 -11.56
C GLU A 76 -28.02 -22.79 -10.53
N LEU A 77 -29.23 -22.35 -10.86
CA LEU A 77 -30.48 -22.79 -10.22
C LEU A 77 -31.66 -22.80 -11.22
N PHE A 78 -31.58 -23.58 -12.29
CA PHE A 78 -32.77 -24.06 -13.03
C PHE A 78 -32.52 -25.44 -13.64
#